data_AF-A0A0F8Y110-F1
#
_entry.id   AF-A0A0F8Y110-F1
#
_cell.length_a   1.000
_cell.length_b   1.000
_cell.length_c   1.000
_cell.angle_alpha   90.00
_cell.angle_beta   90.00
_cell.angle_gamma   90.00
#
_symmetry.space_group_name_H-M   'P 1'
#
loop_
_entity.id
_entity.type
_entity.pdbx_description
1 polymer ?
#
loop_
_entity_poly.entity_id
_entity_poly.type
_entity_poly.pdbx_seq_one_letter_code
_entity_poly.pdbx_strand_id
1 'polypeptide(L)'
;MLPAWLSFIIIIGIVLALSKFELGIILTVGAIGFAILAGVDILQMLINVLTNPSILLLIIIMTLLPILGGIMEESGLMIEMIQKMGISKKSSLMMIPALFGLLPVPGGALMSAPIVQQIDSEGDANIKVSINIWFRHMLIIVYPLSSSLLIVSILTDINLYILVLSLIPGLIVMWLIGYITLVKNVSPFLERGERDLRRAFHNVIPILIAPIVDFIGRTFFDFSVPEFFLFIGLIFSIWLALRFG
;
A
#
# COMPACT_ATOMS: atom_id res chain seq x y z
N MET A 1 -11.38 -25.81 -26.01
CA MET A 1 -10.64 -24.78 -25.24
C MET A 1 -10.85 -23.46 -25.93
N LEU A 2 -11.24 -22.42 -25.19
CA LEU A 2 -11.33 -21.07 -25.73
C LEU A 2 -9.94 -20.43 -25.73
N PRO A 3 -9.66 -19.46 -26.63
CA PRO A 3 -8.44 -18.66 -26.54
C PRO A 3 -8.33 -18.02 -25.15
N ALA A 4 -7.14 -18.02 -24.56
CA ALA A 4 -6.92 -17.56 -23.18
C ALA A 4 -7.43 -16.13 -22.94
N TRP A 5 -7.26 -15.23 -23.90
CA TRP A 5 -7.76 -13.86 -23.81
C TRP A 5 -9.30 -13.81 -23.73
N LEU A 6 -10.01 -14.68 -24.46
CA LEU A 6 -11.47 -14.74 -24.43
C LEU A 6 -11.96 -15.36 -23.13
N SER A 7 -11.32 -16.43 -22.66
CA SER A 7 -11.56 -17.01 -21.33
C SER A 7 -11.38 -15.96 -20.23
N PHE A 8 -10.32 -15.14 -20.32
CA PHE A 8 -10.05 -14.08 -19.37
C PHE A 8 -11.16 -13.03 -19.35
N ILE A 9 -11.59 -12.54 -20.53
CA ILE A 9 -12.67 -11.55 -20.64
C ILE A 9 -13.99 -12.08 -20.06
N ILE A 10 -14.34 -13.33 -20.34
CA ILE A 10 -15.56 -13.96 -19.80
C ILE A 10 -15.47 -14.04 -18.28
N ILE A 11 -14.35 -14.55 -17.75
CA ILE A 11 -14.17 -14.75 -16.31
C ILE A 11 -14.11 -13.44 -15.56
N ILE A 12 -13.38 -12.44 -16.05
CA ILE A 12 -13.32 -11.13 -15.40
C ILE A 12 -14.71 -10.47 -15.41
N GLY A 13 -15.49 -10.63 -16.48
CA GLY A 13 -16.88 -10.17 -16.53
C GLY A 13 -17.75 -10.81 -15.45
N ILE A 14 -17.62 -12.13 -15.23
CA ILE A 14 -18.33 -12.86 -14.18
C ILE A 14 -17.87 -12.39 -12.78
N VAL A 15 -16.57 -12.27 -12.55
CA VAL A 15 -15.99 -11.80 -11.28
C VAL A 15 -16.52 -10.39 -10.96
N LEU A 16 -16.54 -9.49 -11.93
CA LEU A 16 -17.06 -8.13 -11.76
C LEU A 16 -18.58 -8.12 -11.49
N ALA A 17 -19.35 -8.93 -12.21
CA ALA A 17 -20.79 -9.05 -12.00
C ALA A 17 -21.16 -9.60 -10.61
N LEU A 18 -20.32 -10.49 -10.08
CA LEU A 18 -20.50 -11.14 -8.77
C LEU A 18 -19.69 -10.49 -7.64
N SER A 19 -19.02 -9.38 -7.89
CA SER A 19 -18.16 -8.67 -6.92
C SER A 19 -18.87 -8.19 -5.64
N LYS A 20 -20.21 -8.25 -5.60
CA LYS A 20 -21.03 -7.98 -4.41
C LYS A 20 -21.02 -9.12 -3.38
N PHE A 21 -20.62 -10.32 -3.77
CA PHE A 21 -20.44 -11.47 -2.87
C PHE A 21 -19.02 -11.50 -2.29
N GLU A 22 -18.74 -12.47 -1.43
CA GLU A 22 -17.41 -12.68 -0.85
C GLU A 22 -16.33 -12.82 -1.94
N LEU A 23 -15.50 -11.79 -2.07
CA LEU A 23 -14.49 -11.64 -3.11
C LEU A 23 -13.54 -12.83 -3.18
N GLY A 24 -13.15 -13.40 -2.04
CA GLY A 24 -12.26 -14.57 -1.99
C GLY A 24 -12.87 -15.80 -2.70
N ILE A 25 -14.17 -16.04 -2.49
CA ILE A 25 -14.89 -17.15 -3.15
C ILE A 25 -15.00 -16.88 -4.65
N ILE A 26 -15.41 -15.66 -5.02
CA ILE A 26 -15.61 -15.28 -6.41
C ILE A 26 -14.31 -15.35 -7.22
N LEU A 27 -13.19 -14.88 -6.64
CA LEU A 27 -11.88 -14.97 -7.27
C LEU A 27 -11.40 -16.43 -7.39
N THR A 28 -11.66 -17.28 -6.39
CA THR A 28 -11.31 -18.70 -6.44
C THR A 28 -12.09 -19.44 -7.52
N VAL A 29 -13.42 -19.26 -7.55
CA VAL A 29 -14.29 -19.83 -8.59
C VAL A 29 -13.92 -19.30 -9.97
N GLY A 30 -13.62 -18.00 -10.07
CA GLY A 30 -13.13 -17.38 -11.29
C GLY A 30 -11.83 -18.00 -11.79
N ALA A 31 -10.85 -18.21 -10.92
CA ALA A 31 -9.58 -18.84 -11.27
C ALA A 31 -9.75 -20.29 -11.76
N ILE A 32 -10.59 -21.09 -11.08
CA ILE A 32 -10.92 -22.45 -11.50
C ILE A 32 -11.66 -22.44 -12.85
N GLY A 33 -12.63 -21.55 -13.01
CA GLY A 33 -13.38 -21.37 -14.26
C GLY A 33 -12.46 -20.97 -15.41
N PHE A 34 -11.51 -20.06 -15.18
CA PHE A 34 -10.50 -19.68 -16.15
C PHE A 34 -9.65 -20.88 -16.57
N ALA A 35 -9.15 -21.65 -15.60
CA ALA A 35 -8.34 -22.83 -15.88
C ALA A 35 -9.10 -23.85 -16.74
N ILE A 36 -10.39 -24.10 -16.46
CA ILE A 36 -11.24 -24.99 -17.27
C ILE A 36 -11.42 -24.45 -18.70
N LEU A 37 -11.79 -23.17 -18.85
CA LEU A 37 -12.06 -22.58 -20.17
C LEU A 37 -10.82 -22.47 -21.06
N ALA A 38 -9.69 -22.09 -20.46
CA ALA A 38 -8.39 -22.01 -21.11
C ALA A 38 -7.70 -23.38 -21.25
N GLY A 39 -8.26 -24.44 -20.65
CA GLY A 39 -7.72 -25.81 -20.63
C GLY A 39 -6.35 -25.93 -19.97
N VAL A 40 -6.14 -25.16 -18.91
CA VAL A 40 -4.96 -25.27 -18.04
C VAL A 40 -5.13 -26.48 -17.14
N ASP A 41 -4.06 -27.27 -16.96
CA ASP A 41 -4.02 -28.34 -15.97
C ASP A 41 -4.03 -27.73 -14.56
N ILE A 42 -5.18 -27.85 -13.89
CA ILE A 42 -5.40 -27.30 -12.55
C ILE A 42 -4.45 -27.91 -11.53
N LEU A 43 -4.20 -29.22 -11.61
CA LEU A 43 -3.35 -29.92 -10.64
C LEU A 43 -1.90 -29.47 -10.79
N GLN A 44 -1.41 -29.44 -12.02
CA GLN A 44 -0.05 -28.96 -12.30
C GLN A 44 0.13 -27.49 -11.90
N MET A 45 -0.86 -26.64 -12.20
CA MET A 45 -0.84 -25.23 -11.80
C MET A 45 -0.80 -25.09 -10.27
N LEU A 46 -1.64 -25.85 -9.56
CA LEU A 46 -1.72 -25.80 -8.11
C LEU A 46 -0.40 -26.25 -7.47
N ILE A 47 0.22 -27.30 -8.01
CA ILE A 47 1.57 -27.72 -7.60
C ILE A 47 2.58 -26.59 -7.85
N ASN A 48 2.56 -25.98 -9.05
CA ASN A 48 3.49 -24.89 -9.39
C ASN A 48 3.34 -23.71 -8.41
N VAL A 49 2.11 -23.32 -8.06
CA VAL A 49 1.84 -22.23 -7.12
C VAL A 49 2.31 -22.58 -5.71
N LEU A 50 1.98 -23.78 -5.22
CA LEU A 50 2.34 -24.22 -3.87
C LEU A 50 3.83 -24.55 -3.70
N THR A 51 4.58 -24.72 -4.78
CA THR A 51 6.02 -25.01 -4.75
C THR A 51 6.89 -23.84 -5.16
N ASN A 52 6.31 -22.78 -5.75
CA ASN A 52 7.05 -21.59 -6.15
C ASN A 52 7.47 -20.76 -4.92
N PRO A 53 8.78 -20.64 -4.63
CA PRO A 53 9.26 -19.92 -3.43
C PRO A 53 8.88 -18.44 -3.42
N SER A 54 8.89 -17.77 -4.58
CA SER A 54 8.50 -16.35 -4.68
C SER A 54 7.03 -16.16 -4.31
N ILE A 55 6.13 -17.03 -4.78
CA ILE A 55 4.70 -16.93 -4.44
C ILE A 55 4.48 -17.21 -2.94
N LEU A 56 5.08 -18.26 -2.40
CA LEU A 56 4.98 -18.58 -0.97
C LEU A 56 5.50 -17.45 -0.10
N LEU A 57 6.62 -16.85 -0.48
CA LEU A 57 7.21 -15.75 0.26
C LEU A 57 6.36 -14.48 0.19
N LEU A 58 5.73 -14.21 -0.97
CA LEU A 58 4.74 -13.14 -1.08
C LEU A 58 3.54 -13.35 -0.16
N ILE A 59 3.02 -14.56 -0.03
CA ILE A 59 1.90 -14.84 0.90
C ILE A 59 2.30 -14.44 2.32
N ILE A 60 3.52 -14.79 2.74
CA ILE A 60 4.06 -14.42 4.06
C ILE A 60 4.21 -12.90 4.18
N ILE A 61 4.82 -12.24 3.19
CA ILE A 61 5.00 -10.78 3.18
C ILE A 61 3.65 -10.07 3.25
N MET A 62 2.66 -10.48 2.44
CA MET A 62 1.32 -9.92 2.45
C MET A 62 0.60 -10.10 3.79
N THR A 63 0.94 -11.15 4.55
CA THR A 63 0.43 -11.37 5.91
C THR A 63 1.14 -10.46 6.93
N LEU A 64 2.44 -10.24 6.77
CA LEU A 64 3.26 -9.43 7.69
C LEU A 64 3.04 -7.91 7.53
N LEU A 65 2.71 -7.44 6.32
CA LEU A 65 2.52 -6.01 6.07
C LEU A 65 1.39 -5.37 6.91
N PRO A 66 0.19 -5.98 7.02
CA PRO A 66 -0.84 -5.48 7.93
C PRO A 66 -0.40 -5.49 9.40
N ILE A 67 0.42 -6.47 9.80
CA ILE A 67 0.94 -6.56 11.17
C ILE A 67 1.88 -5.39 11.47
N LEU A 68 2.81 -5.06 10.57
CA LEU A 68 3.64 -3.86 10.69
C LEU A 68 2.77 -2.60 10.84
N GLY A 69 1.75 -2.47 10.00
CA GLY A 69 0.83 -1.34 10.07
C GLY A 69 0.08 -1.25 11.39
N GLY A 70 -0.47 -2.37 11.86
CA GLY A 70 -1.16 -2.44 13.15
C GLY A 70 -0.26 -2.05 14.32
N ILE A 71 0.99 -2.53 14.35
CA ILE A 71 1.95 -2.18 15.41
C ILE A 71 2.24 -0.68 15.42
N MET A 72 2.50 -0.09 14.25
CA MET A 72 2.81 1.35 14.13
C MET A 72 1.63 2.26 14.45
N GLU A 73 0.42 1.76 14.22
CA GLU A 73 -0.82 2.42 14.58
C GLU A 73 -1.08 2.35 16.09
N GLU A 74 -1.03 1.16 16.68
CA GLU A 74 -1.32 0.93 18.10
C GLU A 74 -0.27 1.61 19.01
N SER A 75 0.99 1.63 18.60
CA SER A 75 2.07 2.33 19.31
C SER A 75 2.02 3.86 19.20
N GLY A 76 1.14 4.42 18.35
CA GLY A 76 1.05 5.85 18.11
C GLY A 76 2.24 6.45 17.35
N LEU A 77 3.18 5.64 16.86
CA LEU A 77 4.39 6.09 16.15
C LEU A 77 4.03 6.95 14.94
N MET A 78 3.02 6.57 14.17
CA MET A 78 2.59 7.34 12.99
C MET A 78 1.99 8.71 13.34
N ILE A 79 1.21 8.79 14.42
CA ILE A 79 0.58 10.04 14.84
C ILE A 79 1.67 10.99 15.35
N GLU A 80 2.55 10.50 16.22
CA GLU A 80 3.65 11.28 16.76
C GLU A 80 4.61 11.74 15.66
N MET A 81 4.92 10.86 14.70
CA MET A 81 5.74 11.18 13.54
C MET A 81 5.25 12.46 12.85
N ILE A 82 3.96 12.53 12.55
CA ILE A 82 3.39 13.63 11.77
C ILE A 82 3.29 14.90 12.61
N GLN A 83 2.92 14.78 13.89
CA GLN A 83 2.92 15.91 14.83
C GLN A 83 4.31 16.53 14.96
N LYS A 84 5.36 15.70 15.07
CA LYS A 84 6.75 16.15 15.24
C LYS A 84 7.38 16.69 13.95
N MET A 85 6.82 16.39 12.78
CA MET A 85 7.28 17.03 11.53
C MET A 85 7.02 18.55 11.51
N GLY A 86 6.04 19.04 12.28
CA GLY A 86 5.71 20.48 12.37
C GLY A 86 5.31 21.09 11.02
N ILE A 87 4.58 20.34 10.20
CA ILE A 87 4.16 20.76 8.86
C ILE A 87 2.89 21.62 8.91
N SER A 88 2.65 22.39 7.84
CA SER A 88 1.46 23.26 7.75
C SER A 88 0.16 22.45 7.82
N LYS A 89 -0.96 23.06 8.25
CA LYS A 89 -2.29 22.42 8.21
C LYS A 89 -2.60 21.77 6.86
N LYS A 90 -2.34 22.46 5.76
CA LYS A 90 -2.54 21.92 4.40
C LYS A 90 -1.69 20.68 4.16
N SER A 91 -0.42 20.71 4.56
CA SER A 91 0.48 19.56 4.45
C SER A 91 0.03 18.40 5.34
N SER A 92 -0.41 18.66 6.58
CA SER A 92 -0.93 17.63 7.49
C SER A 92 -2.17 16.94 6.93
N LEU A 93 -3.10 17.72 6.36
CA LEU A 93 -4.30 17.19 5.70
C LEU A 93 -4.00 16.25 4.54
N MET A 94 -2.87 16.45 3.84
CA MET A 94 -2.44 15.55 2.75
C MET A 94 -1.62 14.37 3.27
N MET A 95 -0.64 14.63 4.15
CA MET A 95 0.34 13.62 4.57
C MET A 95 -0.27 12.57 5.50
N ILE A 96 -1.21 12.95 6.38
CA ILE A 96 -1.80 12.00 7.33
C ILE A 96 -2.55 10.89 6.61
N PRO A 97 -3.55 11.19 5.75
CA PRO A 97 -4.20 10.12 5.00
C PRO A 97 -3.20 9.35 4.14
N ALA A 98 -2.26 10.03 3.49
CA ALA A 98 -1.28 9.39 2.62
C ALA A 98 -0.39 8.37 3.33
N LEU A 99 0.06 8.67 4.54
CA LEU A 99 0.87 7.76 5.37
C LEU A 99 0.04 6.62 5.94
N PHE A 100 -1.19 6.89 6.41
CA PHE A 100 -2.14 5.84 6.78
C PHE A 100 -2.54 4.96 5.59
N GLY A 101 -2.46 5.48 4.37
CA GLY A 101 -2.64 4.75 3.12
C GLY A 101 -1.54 3.73 2.82
N LEU A 102 -0.35 3.91 3.39
CA LEU A 102 0.75 2.93 3.28
C LEU A 102 0.52 1.69 4.14
N LEU A 103 -0.38 1.78 5.13
CA LEU A 103 -0.72 0.66 5.98
C LEU A 103 -1.83 -0.17 5.31
N PRO A 104 -1.59 -1.45 5.00
CA PRO A 104 -2.64 -2.35 4.53
C PRO A 104 -3.47 -2.85 5.72
N VAL A 105 -4.01 -1.91 6.52
CA VAL A 105 -4.91 -2.18 7.63
C VAL A 105 -6.37 -1.93 7.20
N PRO A 106 -7.29 -2.89 7.43
CA PRO A 106 -8.70 -2.63 7.27
C PRO A 106 -9.11 -1.50 8.23
N GLY A 107 -9.83 -0.50 7.74
CA GLY A 107 -10.24 0.64 8.57
C GLY A 107 -9.30 1.85 8.58
N GLY A 108 -8.19 1.87 7.81
CA GLY A 108 -7.27 3.02 7.79
C GLY A 108 -7.94 4.38 7.51
N ALA A 109 -9.00 4.41 6.69
CA ALA A 109 -9.78 5.64 6.48
C ALA A 109 -10.58 6.09 7.72
N LEU A 110 -11.08 5.15 8.52
CA LEU A 110 -11.74 5.45 9.80
C LEU A 110 -10.74 5.99 10.82
N MET A 111 -9.49 5.54 10.77
CA MET A 111 -8.44 5.92 11.72
C MET A 111 -7.82 7.28 11.40
N SER A 112 -7.64 7.61 10.12
CA SER A 112 -7.20 8.94 9.70
C SER A 112 -8.30 10.00 9.74
N ALA A 113 -9.58 9.62 9.65
CA ALA A 113 -10.72 10.55 9.69
C ALA A 113 -10.77 11.45 10.96
N PRO A 114 -10.66 10.93 12.21
CA PRO A 114 -10.69 11.78 13.40
C PRO A 114 -9.50 12.75 13.45
N ILE A 115 -8.34 12.36 12.92
CA ILE A 115 -7.15 13.23 12.89
C ILE A 115 -7.35 14.36 11.86
N VAL A 116 -7.88 14.04 10.68
CA VAL A 116 -8.27 15.05 9.67
C VAL A 116 -9.31 16.01 10.25
N GLN A 117 -10.28 15.50 11.01
CA GLN A 117 -11.28 16.31 11.72
C GLN A 117 -10.67 17.21 12.80
N GLN A 118 -9.66 16.74 13.54
CA GLN A 118 -8.96 17.57 14.53
C GLN A 118 -8.21 18.73 13.88
N ILE A 119 -7.56 18.47 12.74
CA ILE A 119 -6.75 19.48 12.03
C ILE A 119 -7.61 20.55 11.36
N ASP A 120 -8.79 20.19 10.88
CA ASP A 120 -9.73 21.10 10.23
C ASP A 120 -11.13 21.01 10.85
N SER A 121 -11.22 21.31 12.14
CA SER A 121 -12.45 21.20 12.93
C SER A 121 -13.64 21.94 12.32
N GLU A 122 -13.41 23.18 11.88
CA GLU A 122 -14.40 24.09 11.28
C GLU A 122 -14.62 23.87 9.77
N GLY A 123 -13.81 23.03 9.12
CA GLY A 123 -13.90 22.76 7.69
C GLY A 123 -15.15 21.96 7.30
N ASP A 124 -15.54 22.07 6.02
CA ASP A 124 -16.65 21.30 5.45
C ASP A 124 -16.40 19.79 5.56
N ALA A 125 -17.41 19.06 6.03
CA ALA A 125 -17.29 17.62 6.27
C ALA A 125 -17.05 16.82 4.97
N ASN A 126 -17.68 17.19 3.86
CA ASN A 126 -17.51 16.51 2.57
C ASN A 126 -16.11 16.73 2.01
N ILE A 127 -15.56 17.95 2.17
CA ILE A 127 -14.17 18.23 1.78
C ILE A 127 -13.21 17.38 2.62
N LYS A 128 -13.39 17.29 3.94
CA LYS A 128 -12.54 16.45 4.81
C LYS A 128 -12.58 14.97 4.44
N VAL A 129 -13.77 14.43 4.19
CA VAL A 129 -13.92 13.05 3.73
C VAL A 129 -13.22 12.85 2.38
N SER A 130 -13.37 13.81 1.46
CA SER A 130 -12.73 13.77 0.14
C SER A 130 -11.20 13.81 0.26
N ILE A 131 -10.65 14.69 1.10
CA ILE A 131 -9.21 14.76 1.40
C ILE A 131 -8.73 13.41 1.94
N ASN A 132 -9.43 12.88 2.94
CA ASN A 132 -9.06 11.63 3.57
C ASN A 132 -9.02 10.46 2.56
N ILE A 133 -10.05 10.33 1.73
CA ILE A 133 -10.13 9.25 0.74
C ILE A 133 -9.11 9.46 -0.38
N TRP A 134 -8.98 10.68 -0.90
CA TRP A 134 -8.08 10.99 -2.02
C TRP A 134 -6.63 10.73 -1.64
N PHE A 135 -6.14 11.39 -0.59
CA PHE A 135 -4.72 11.33 -0.24
C PHE A 135 -4.29 9.96 0.27
N ARG A 136 -5.20 9.18 0.88
CA ARG A 136 -4.93 7.80 1.29
C ARG A 136 -4.50 6.87 0.15
N HIS A 137 -4.91 7.15 -1.08
CA HIS A 137 -4.53 6.32 -2.23
C HIS A 137 -3.33 6.85 -3.01
N MET A 138 -2.70 7.94 -2.55
CA MET A 138 -1.60 8.56 -3.29
C MET A 138 -0.30 7.77 -3.10
N LEU A 139 0.20 7.61 -1.88
CA LEU A 139 1.52 6.97 -1.72
C LEU A 139 1.50 5.47 -2.01
N ILE A 140 0.35 4.80 -1.84
CA ILE A 140 0.23 3.34 -2.10
C ILE A 140 0.54 2.98 -3.56
N ILE A 141 0.27 3.86 -4.53
CA ILE A 141 0.52 3.57 -5.95
C ILE A 141 2.01 3.50 -6.30
N VAL A 142 2.89 4.11 -5.50
CA VAL A 142 4.34 4.06 -5.68
C VAL A 142 5.03 3.30 -4.55
N TYR A 143 4.26 2.74 -3.61
CA TYR A 143 4.84 2.06 -2.47
C TYR A 143 5.31 0.67 -2.87
N PRO A 144 6.62 0.36 -2.80
CA PRO A 144 7.14 -0.94 -3.26
C PRO A 144 6.54 -2.12 -2.49
N LEU A 145 6.10 -1.91 -1.25
CA LEU A 145 5.44 -2.96 -0.47
C LEU A 145 3.95 -3.14 -0.82
N SER A 146 3.39 -2.34 -1.73
CA SER A 146 2.00 -2.53 -2.14
C SER A 146 1.85 -3.87 -2.84
N SER A 147 0.86 -4.67 -2.41
CA SER A 147 0.59 -5.99 -2.97
C SER A 147 0.33 -5.93 -4.48
N SER A 148 -0.32 -4.87 -4.96
CA SER A 148 -0.56 -4.64 -6.38
C SER A 148 0.74 -4.53 -7.19
N LEU A 149 1.73 -3.77 -6.72
CA LEU A 149 3.00 -3.63 -7.45
C LEU A 149 3.84 -4.89 -7.41
N LEU A 150 3.87 -5.59 -6.28
CA LEU A 150 4.58 -6.86 -6.14
C LEU A 150 4.02 -7.92 -7.11
N ILE A 151 2.68 -8.05 -7.16
CA ILE A 151 2.02 -8.98 -8.07
C ILE A 151 2.29 -8.61 -9.53
N VAL A 152 2.18 -7.33 -9.90
CA VAL A 152 2.45 -6.88 -11.28
C VAL A 152 3.91 -7.15 -11.66
N SER A 153 4.87 -6.87 -10.77
CA SER A 153 6.29 -7.12 -11.00
C SER A 153 6.56 -8.58 -11.38
N ILE A 154 5.98 -9.53 -10.65
CA ILE A 154 6.17 -10.97 -10.91
C ILE A 154 5.44 -11.43 -12.17
N LEU A 155 4.21 -10.96 -12.40
CA LEU A 155 3.43 -11.38 -13.57
C LEU A 155 3.99 -10.85 -14.89
N THR A 156 4.64 -9.68 -14.85
CA THR A 156 5.21 -9.03 -16.04
C THR A 156 6.70 -9.28 -16.20
N ASP A 157 7.35 -9.87 -15.18
CA ASP A 157 8.81 -9.99 -15.06
C ASP A 157 9.54 -8.63 -15.19
N ILE A 158 8.85 -7.54 -14.85
CA ILE A 158 9.42 -6.18 -14.83
C ILE A 158 9.91 -5.89 -13.42
N ASN A 159 11.12 -5.33 -13.31
CA ASN A 159 11.68 -4.91 -12.04
C ASN A 159 10.72 -3.97 -11.27
N LEU A 160 10.50 -4.29 -9.99
CA LEU A 160 9.60 -3.56 -9.09
C LEU A 160 9.88 -2.05 -9.06
N TYR A 161 11.14 -1.65 -9.00
CA TYR A 161 11.50 -0.24 -8.89
C TYR A 161 11.36 0.51 -10.21
N ILE A 162 11.48 -0.18 -11.36
CA ILE A 162 11.13 0.40 -12.65
C ILE A 162 9.63 0.72 -12.70
N LEU A 163 8.78 -0.19 -12.21
CA LEU A 163 7.34 0.04 -12.11
C LEU A 163 7.03 1.23 -11.19
N VAL A 164 7.65 1.27 -10.00
CA VAL A 164 7.50 2.38 -9.05
C VAL A 164 7.87 3.72 -9.69
N LEU A 165 9.05 3.81 -10.33
CA LEU A 165 9.51 5.03 -11.00
C LEU A 165 8.57 5.46 -12.13
N SER A 166 8.02 4.50 -12.88
CA SER A 166 7.09 4.75 -13.97
C SER A 166 5.76 5.37 -13.50
N LEU A 167 5.39 5.16 -12.24
CA LEU A 167 4.15 5.68 -11.65
C LEU A 167 4.33 7.04 -10.94
N ILE A 168 5.56 7.49 -10.69
CA ILE A 168 5.84 8.80 -10.06
C ILE A 168 5.21 9.97 -10.84
N PRO A 169 5.28 10.05 -12.18
CA PRO A 169 4.60 11.13 -12.92
C PRO A 169 3.09 11.16 -12.64
N GLY A 170 2.46 9.99 -12.59
CA GLY A 170 1.04 9.85 -12.24
C GLY A 170 0.75 10.31 -10.82
N LEU A 171 1.59 9.93 -9.85
CA LEU A 171 1.51 10.41 -8.46
C LEU A 171 1.53 11.92 -8.40
N ILE A 172 2.47 12.57 -9.09
CA ILE A 172 2.62 14.03 -9.07
C ILE A 172 1.35 14.69 -9.60
N VAL A 173 0.81 14.21 -10.73
CA VAL A 173 -0.42 14.75 -11.32
C VAL A 173 -1.60 14.59 -10.35
N MET A 174 -1.80 13.39 -9.79
CA MET A 174 -2.90 13.15 -8.85
C MET A 174 -2.76 13.96 -7.56
N TRP A 175 -1.54 14.15 -7.06
CA TRP A 175 -1.25 14.96 -5.89
C TRP A 175 -1.58 16.44 -6.15
N LEU A 176 -1.16 16.97 -7.31
CA LEU A 176 -1.46 18.34 -7.72
C LEU A 176 -2.97 18.56 -7.88
N ILE A 177 -3.68 17.62 -8.51
CA ILE A 177 -5.14 17.68 -8.65
C ILE A 177 -5.79 17.76 -7.27
N GLY A 178 -5.46 16.82 -6.36
CA GLY A 178 -6.02 16.80 -5.00
C GLY A 178 -5.70 18.08 -4.22
N TYR A 179 -4.49 18.61 -4.37
CA TYR A 179 -4.13 19.89 -3.76
C TYR A 179 -4.99 21.04 -4.29
N ILE A 180 -5.09 21.18 -5.62
CA ILE A 180 -5.81 22.29 -6.26
C ILE A 180 -7.30 22.25 -5.95
N THR A 181 -7.91 21.06 -5.97
CA THR A 181 -9.37 20.91 -5.83
C THR A 181 -9.83 20.83 -4.37
N LEU A 182 -9.06 20.18 -3.48
CA LEU A 182 -9.51 19.88 -2.12
C LEU A 182 -8.82 20.73 -1.04
N VAL A 183 -7.53 21.06 -1.20
CA VAL A 183 -6.71 21.61 -0.09
C VAL A 183 -6.38 23.09 -0.29
N LYS A 184 -6.33 23.58 -1.53
CA LYS A 184 -5.89 24.94 -1.88
C LYS A 184 -6.64 26.02 -1.09
N ASN A 185 -7.95 25.88 -0.94
CA ASN A 185 -8.82 26.86 -0.31
C ASN A 185 -8.99 26.67 1.20
N VAL A 186 -8.38 25.64 1.79
CA VAL A 186 -8.41 25.44 3.24
C VAL A 186 -7.70 26.61 3.92
N SER A 187 -8.32 27.15 4.97
CA SER A 187 -7.76 28.27 5.73
C SER A 187 -6.36 27.89 6.26
N PRO A 188 -5.35 28.75 6.04
CA PRO A 188 -4.03 28.51 6.61
C PRO A 188 -4.14 28.70 8.13
N PHE A 189 -4.07 27.61 8.86
CA PHE A 189 -3.86 27.63 10.31
C PHE A 189 -2.54 26.93 10.61
N LEU A 190 -1.73 27.53 11.49
CA LEU A 190 -0.51 26.91 11.99
C LEU A 190 -0.83 26.40 13.39
N GLU A 191 -1.06 25.10 13.53
CA GLU A 191 -0.81 24.48 14.82
C GLU A 191 0.71 24.47 15.03
N ARG A 192 1.18 25.28 15.98
CA ARG A 192 2.56 25.25 16.47
C ARG A 192 2.72 24.02 17.36
N GLY A 193 2.91 22.86 16.76
CA GLY A 193 3.57 21.75 17.46
C GLY A 193 5.06 22.07 17.63
N GLU A 194 5.66 21.62 18.73
CA GLU A 194 7.12 21.60 18.86
C GLU A 194 7.70 20.69 17.76
N ARG A 195 8.28 21.32 16.73
CA ARG A 195 8.91 20.62 15.62
C ARG A 195 10.15 19.89 16.12
N ASP A 196 10.12 18.57 16.05
CA ASP A 196 11.24 17.69 16.35
C ASP A 196 11.42 16.72 15.18
N LEU A 197 12.17 17.17 14.18
CA LEU A 197 12.44 16.36 13.00
C LEU A 197 13.18 15.07 13.35
N ARG A 198 14.03 15.09 14.38
CA ARG A 198 14.78 13.89 14.78
C ARG A 198 13.82 12.81 15.25
N ARG A 199 12.85 13.18 16.09
CA ARG A 199 11.81 12.25 16.55
C ARG A 199 10.85 11.84 15.45
N ALA A 200 10.48 12.77 14.56
CA ALA A 200 9.70 12.43 13.38
C ALA A 200 10.39 11.38 12.51
N PHE A 201 11.67 11.61 12.15
CA PHE A 201 12.46 10.66 11.37
C PHE A 201 12.61 9.33 12.09
N HIS A 202 12.90 9.33 13.39
CA HIS A 202 12.99 8.11 14.19
C HIS A 202 11.74 7.24 14.04
N ASN A 203 10.55 7.84 14.11
CA ASN A 203 9.29 7.10 14.03
C ASN A 203 8.92 6.65 12.60
N VAL A 204 9.49 7.27 11.56
CA VAL A 204 9.36 6.83 10.16
C VAL A 204 10.21 5.58 9.87
N ILE A 205 11.34 5.39 10.57
CA ILE A 205 12.35 4.36 10.23
C ILE A 205 11.72 2.97 10.00
N PRO A 206 10.84 2.44 10.86
CA PRO A 206 10.28 1.10 10.64
C PRO A 206 9.57 0.93 9.29
N ILE A 207 8.94 1.98 8.74
CA ILE A 207 8.29 1.92 7.41
C ILE A 207 9.33 1.91 6.28
N LEU A 208 10.43 2.64 6.44
CA LEU A 208 11.42 2.83 5.38
C LEU A 208 12.41 1.69 5.26
N ILE A 209 12.68 0.95 6.34
CA ILE A 209 13.66 -0.12 6.33
C ILE A 209 13.33 -1.18 5.29
N ALA A 210 12.11 -1.73 5.28
CA ALA A 210 11.75 -2.80 4.36
C ALA A 210 12.00 -2.44 2.88
N PRO A 211 11.51 -1.31 2.35
CA PRO A 211 11.77 -0.93 0.97
C PRO A 211 13.23 -0.55 0.70
N ILE A 212 13.98 -0.06 1.69
CA ILE A 212 15.41 0.24 1.54
C ILE A 212 16.22 -1.06 1.43
N VAL A 213 15.97 -2.02 2.33
CA VAL A 213 16.64 -3.34 2.32
C VAL A 213 16.32 -4.08 1.04
N ASP A 214 15.06 -4.06 0.59
CA ASP A 214 14.65 -4.65 -0.68
C ASP A 214 15.34 -3.97 -1.87
N PHE A 215 15.42 -2.64 -1.87
CA PHE A 215 16.05 -1.88 -2.96
C PHE A 215 17.53 -2.22 -3.09
N ILE A 216 18.25 -2.17 -1.97
CA ILE A 216 19.68 -2.52 -1.91
C ILE A 216 19.87 -3.98 -2.30
N GLY A 217 19.05 -4.88 -1.74
CA GLY A 217 19.08 -6.31 -2.03
C GLY A 217 18.96 -6.60 -3.52
N ARG A 218 17.86 -6.14 -4.15
CA ARG A 218 17.57 -6.35 -5.57
C ARG A 218 18.53 -5.64 -6.51
N THR A 219 19.18 -4.55 -6.07
CA THR A 219 20.11 -3.78 -6.91
C THR A 219 21.51 -4.38 -6.92
N PHE A 220 21.98 -4.86 -5.77
CA PHE A 220 23.37 -5.31 -5.61
C PHE A 220 23.54 -6.83 -5.64
N PHE A 221 22.47 -7.60 -5.44
CA PHE A 221 22.52 -9.06 -5.42
C PHE A 221 21.55 -9.65 -6.44
N ASP A 222 22.09 -10.48 -7.33
CA ASP A 222 21.29 -11.28 -8.25
C ASP A 222 20.88 -12.59 -7.54
N PHE A 223 19.63 -12.62 -7.06
CA PHE A 223 19.09 -13.73 -6.29
C PHE A 223 17.82 -14.25 -6.96
N SER A 224 17.68 -15.58 -7.08
CA SER A 224 16.57 -16.21 -7.79
C SER A 224 15.19 -15.93 -7.19
N VAL A 225 15.14 -15.52 -5.92
CA VAL A 225 13.92 -15.19 -5.17
C VAL A 225 14.09 -13.80 -4.55
N PRO A 226 14.00 -12.71 -5.35
CA PRO A 226 14.33 -11.37 -4.88
C PRO A 226 13.38 -10.87 -3.76
N GLU A 227 12.20 -11.48 -3.60
CA GLU A 227 11.29 -11.26 -2.48
C GLU A 227 11.93 -11.57 -1.12
N PHE A 228 13.04 -12.32 -1.09
CA PHE A 228 13.80 -12.60 0.13
C PHE A 228 14.27 -11.32 0.83
N PHE A 229 14.75 -10.33 0.08
CA PHE A 229 15.22 -9.08 0.66
C PHE A 229 14.06 -8.29 1.30
N LEU A 230 12.91 -8.27 0.63
CA LEU A 230 11.68 -7.72 1.16
C LEU A 230 11.27 -8.37 2.48
N PHE A 231 11.29 -9.70 2.52
CA PHE A 231 10.95 -10.46 3.71
C PHE A 231 11.88 -10.12 4.89
N ILE A 232 13.20 -10.15 4.67
CA ILE A 232 14.19 -9.81 5.70
C ILE A 232 14.01 -8.36 6.17
N GLY A 233 13.85 -7.43 5.23
CA GLY A 233 13.60 -6.02 5.52
C GLY A 233 12.33 -5.82 6.36
N LEU A 234 11.28 -6.58 6.06
CA LEU A 234 10.01 -6.52 6.79
C LEU A 234 10.11 -7.09 8.21
N ILE A 235 10.84 -8.20 8.40
CA ILE A 235 11.13 -8.72 9.74
C ILE A 235 11.89 -7.69 10.58
N PHE A 236 12.92 -7.05 10.01
CA PHE A 236 13.66 -6.00 10.72
C PHE A 236 12.79 -4.77 11.00
N SER A 237 11.91 -4.41 10.07
CA SER A 237 10.94 -3.32 10.22
C SER A 237 9.97 -3.57 11.38
N ILE A 238 9.39 -4.78 11.45
CA ILE A 238 8.50 -5.18 12.54
C ILE A 238 9.25 -5.18 13.88
N TRP A 239 10.47 -5.71 13.92
CA TRP A 239 11.30 -5.71 15.13
C TRP A 239 11.58 -4.29 15.63
N LEU A 240 11.91 -3.36 14.74
CA LEU A 240 12.10 -1.95 15.09
C LEU A 240 10.81 -1.30 15.58
N ALA A 241 9.68 -1.54 14.90
CA ALA A 241 8.39 -1.01 15.30
C ALA A 241 8.02 -1.44 16.73
N LEU A 242 8.23 -2.72 17.07
CA LEU A 242 8.02 -3.28 18.42
C LEU A 242 8.97 -2.72 19.48
N ARG A 243 10.13 -2.20 19.09
CA ARG A 243 11.10 -1.59 20.01
C ARG A 243 10.82 -0.11 20.24
N PHE A 244 10.26 0.56 19.25
CA PHE A 244 10.00 1.99 19.29
C PHE A 244 8.65 2.33 19.93
N GLY A 245 7.65 1.45 19.74
CA GLY A 245 6.38 1.47 20.47
C GLY A 245 6.53 0.93 21.87
#